data_AF-A0A836SMN9-F1
#
_entry.id   AF-A0A836SMN9-F1
#
_cell.length_a   1.000
_cell.length_b   1.000
_cell.length_c   1.000
_cell.angle_alpha   90.00
_cell.angle_beta   90.00
_cell.angle_gamma   90.00
#
_symmetry.space_group_name_H-M   'P 1'
#
loop_
_entity.id
_entity.type
_entity.pdbx_description
1 polymer ?
#
loop_
_entity_poly.entity_id
_entity_poly.type
_entity_poly.pdbx_seq_one_letter_code
_entity_poly.pdbx_strand_id
1 'polypeptide(L)'
;MDYLLGERLEPSLRRRIRYEVKRRCIVPYLSRHDFWWLYNTESRTVNNWNAVCNGGVAGAAVYLEEDASRLAEVLTKALRSLEDYIETFDEDGGSSEGPGYWAYGFGYYAVLADLVETRTQGRVNLLEGEFVREVAKFPLKVVLSPGVFVNFSDCDRNFSPPAPLLAYLSCRLEVPELAALSGPTYYKGGLTWRLRSLFWRSDGPPSPFVPSHHDFFRGLQWMLARYDPSDPDALVLAAKGGHNAEMHNQNDVGSFIVHFMGESLIVDPGRGRYTRDYFGPKRYEHLVNSSKGHSVPVPNGCEQRTGREAAAELLEHGANSLTDWMVLELKAAYPPEADLASLRRTLALHREGPTGWVEVTDEARFSSGPGTLESPLITFGSAEVRKDTVIIRGKKGNLKVSWEGASDVRIEKIKDVDLAEGPTDLERIAFRRGPSLEGRIRLKIEPTST
;
A
#
# COMPACT_ATOMS: atom_id res chain seq x y z
N MET A 1 -30.95 0.58 10.73
CA MET A 1 -31.82 0.88 11.90
C MET A 1 -33.27 0.52 11.64
N ASP A 2 -33.93 1.11 10.63
CA ASP A 2 -35.34 0.82 10.32
C ASP A 2 -35.62 -0.67 10.12
N TYR A 3 -34.83 -1.34 9.26
CA TYR A 3 -34.96 -2.79 9.03
C TYR A 3 -34.80 -3.61 10.33
N LEU A 4 -33.76 -3.34 11.13
CA LEU A 4 -33.42 -4.13 12.32
C LEU A 4 -34.39 -3.92 13.49
N LEU A 5 -34.80 -2.67 13.75
CA LEU A 5 -35.66 -2.33 14.88
C LEU A 5 -37.14 -2.44 14.54
N GLY A 6 -37.49 -2.35 13.24
CA GLY A 6 -38.84 -2.55 12.73
C GLY A 6 -39.87 -1.78 13.54
N GLU A 7 -40.88 -2.50 14.04
CA GLU A 7 -42.02 -1.96 14.78
C GLU A 7 -41.66 -1.34 16.15
N ARG A 8 -40.43 -1.53 16.64
CA ARG A 8 -39.94 -0.84 17.85
C ARG A 8 -39.68 0.65 17.62
N LEU A 9 -39.67 1.11 16.36
CA LEU A 9 -39.56 2.52 16.01
C LEU A 9 -40.94 3.09 15.69
N GLU A 10 -41.15 4.34 16.10
CA GLU A 10 -42.33 5.12 15.74
C GLU A 10 -42.58 5.08 14.21
N PRO A 11 -43.81 4.78 13.74
CA PRO A 11 -44.11 4.67 12.32
C PRO A 11 -43.73 5.92 11.50
N SER A 12 -43.83 7.10 12.10
CA SER A 12 -43.43 8.38 11.50
C SER A 12 -41.93 8.45 11.22
N LEU A 13 -41.10 7.97 12.16
CA LEU A 13 -39.65 7.91 12.02
C LEU A 13 -39.24 6.92 10.92
N ARG A 14 -39.88 5.74 10.90
CA ARG A 14 -39.63 4.73 9.84
C ARG A 14 -39.90 5.28 8.45
N ARG A 15 -41.05 5.93 8.27
CA ARG A 15 -41.40 6.63 7.01
C ARG A 15 -40.38 7.71 6.67
N ARG A 16 -39.90 8.48 7.66
CA ARG A 16 -38.90 9.52 7.42
C ARG A 16 -37.55 8.95 6.98
N ILE A 17 -37.08 7.87 7.60
CA ILE A 17 -35.83 7.19 7.21
C ILE A 17 -35.93 6.73 5.76
N ARG A 18 -36.99 6.01 5.41
CA ARG A 18 -37.20 5.51 4.03
C ARG A 18 -37.31 6.63 3.02
N TYR A 19 -38.06 7.69 3.34
CA TYR A 19 -38.18 8.86 2.49
C TYR A 19 -36.82 9.52 2.23
N GLU A 20 -36.00 9.73 3.26
CA GLU A 20 -34.70 10.39 3.13
C GLU A 20 -33.67 9.51 2.41
N VAL A 21 -33.62 8.21 2.67
CA VAL A 21 -32.75 7.28 1.92
C VAL A 21 -33.15 7.24 0.45
N LYS A 22 -34.45 7.15 0.14
CA LYS A 22 -34.94 7.17 -1.23
C LYS A 22 -34.58 8.49 -1.92
N ARG A 23 -34.87 9.63 -1.29
CA ARG A 23 -34.67 10.97 -1.85
C ARG A 23 -33.19 11.34 -2.02
N ARG A 24 -32.33 11.00 -1.06
CA ARG A 24 -30.93 11.45 -1.04
C ARG A 24 -29.94 10.43 -1.60
N CYS A 25 -30.28 9.14 -1.59
CA CYS A 25 -29.37 8.08 -2.01
C CYS A 25 -29.90 7.34 -3.24
N ILE A 26 -31.02 6.62 -3.13
CA ILE A 26 -31.47 5.68 -4.18
C ILE A 26 -31.88 6.41 -5.47
N VAL A 27 -32.72 7.45 -5.38
CA VAL A 27 -33.19 8.18 -6.57
C VAL A 27 -32.04 8.88 -7.29
N PRO A 28 -31.16 9.67 -6.62
CA PRO A 28 -30.01 10.26 -7.29
C PRO A 28 -29.06 9.21 -7.87
N TYR A 29 -28.85 8.09 -7.18
CA TYR A 29 -28.00 7.01 -7.66
C TYR A 29 -28.53 6.39 -8.95
N LEU A 30 -29.84 6.16 -9.07
CA LEU A 30 -30.43 5.64 -10.30
C LEU A 30 -30.43 6.69 -11.42
N SER A 31 -30.80 7.94 -11.12
CA SER A 31 -30.98 8.98 -12.14
C SER A 31 -29.69 9.59 -12.68
N ARG A 32 -28.55 9.43 -11.99
CA ARG A 32 -27.27 10.03 -12.36
C ARG A 32 -26.21 8.98 -12.71
N HIS A 33 -25.43 9.26 -13.74
CA HIS A 33 -24.34 8.39 -14.21
C HIS A 33 -22.98 9.11 -14.21
N ASP A 34 -22.94 10.33 -13.68
CA ASP A 34 -21.81 11.26 -13.73
C ASP A 34 -21.08 11.39 -12.38
N PHE A 35 -21.42 10.55 -11.39
CA PHE A 35 -20.66 10.50 -10.15
C PHE A 35 -19.23 10.07 -10.45
N TRP A 36 -18.25 10.78 -9.89
CA TRP A 36 -16.86 10.56 -10.24
C TRP A 36 -16.31 9.19 -9.78
N TRP A 37 -16.97 8.55 -8.83
CA TRP A 37 -16.63 7.22 -8.34
C TRP A 37 -17.40 6.11 -9.09
N LEU A 38 -18.32 6.47 -9.99
CA LEU A 38 -19.00 5.52 -10.89
C LEU A 38 -18.26 5.42 -12.21
N TYR A 39 -17.99 4.18 -12.62
CA TYR A 39 -17.40 3.76 -13.89
C TYR A 39 -16.03 4.37 -14.24
N ASN A 40 -15.27 3.57 -14.97
CA ASN A 40 -14.11 4.05 -15.72
C ASN A 40 -14.58 4.98 -16.85
N THR A 41 -13.80 6.02 -17.12
CA THR A 41 -13.93 6.88 -18.30
C THR A 41 -12.58 6.97 -19.00
N GLU A 42 -12.54 7.49 -20.23
CA GLU A 42 -11.28 7.69 -20.96
C GLU A 42 -10.24 8.53 -20.18
N SER A 43 -10.71 9.42 -19.31
CA SER A 43 -9.89 10.35 -18.54
C SER A 43 -9.72 9.97 -17.06
N ARG A 44 -10.39 8.93 -16.58
CA ARG A 44 -10.41 8.60 -15.15
C ARG A 44 -10.69 7.12 -14.90
N THR A 45 -9.82 6.52 -14.11
CA THR A 45 -10.05 5.20 -13.52
C THR A 45 -10.68 5.35 -12.14
N VAL A 46 -11.56 4.43 -11.76
CA VAL A 46 -12.14 4.39 -10.42
C VAL A 46 -11.10 3.97 -9.36
N ASN A 47 -11.45 4.11 -8.09
CA ASN A 47 -10.63 3.71 -6.95
C ASN A 47 -11.53 3.15 -5.82
N ASN A 48 -11.00 2.99 -4.61
CA ASN A 48 -11.74 2.51 -3.44
C ASN A 48 -13.13 3.15 -3.23
N TRP A 49 -13.33 4.42 -3.62
CA TRP A 49 -14.61 5.10 -3.47
C TRP A 49 -15.73 4.42 -4.25
N ASN A 50 -15.42 3.75 -5.36
CA ASN A 50 -16.38 2.98 -6.12
C ASN A 50 -17.02 1.90 -5.24
N ALA A 51 -16.20 1.02 -4.64
CA ALA A 51 -16.70 -0.03 -3.77
C ALA A 51 -17.40 0.51 -2.51
N VAL A 52 -16.85 1.57 -1.91
CA VAL A 52 -17.42 2.21 -0.71
C VAL A 52 -18.80 2.81 -0.98
N CYS A 53 -18.93 3.61 -2.05
CA CYS A 53 -20.18 4.29 -2.37
C CYS A 53 -21.25 3.31 -2.90
N ASN A 54 -20.87 2.36 -3.77
CA ASN A 54 -21.78 1.30 -4.20
C ASN A 54 -22.22 0.46 -3.00
N GLY A 55 -21.31 0.03 -2.14
CA GLY A 55 -21.62 -0.71 -0.91
C GLY A 55 -22.57 0.03 0.02
N GLY A 56 -22.44 1.36 0.12
CA GLY A 56 -23.35 2.21 0.89
C GLY A 56 -24.76 2.27 0.29
N VAL A 57 -24.88 2.68 -0.97
CA VAL A 57 -26.20 2.92 -1.60
C VAL A 57 -26.92 1.62 -1.93
N ALA A 58 -26.25 0.66 -2.55
CA ALA A 58 -26.84 -0.64 -2.89
C ALA A 58 -27.13 -1.45 -1.63
N GLY A 59 -26.25 -1.41 -0.62
CA GLY A 59 -26.49 -2.03 0.67
C GLY A 59 -27.73 -1.46 1.36
N ALA A 60 -27.94 -0.14 1.32
CA ALA A 60 -29.16 0.47 1.86
C ALA A 60 -30.41 0.03 1.09
N ALA A 61 -30.33 -0.10 -0.25
CA ALA A 61 -31.43 -0.58 -1.08
C ALA A 61 -31.81 -2.03 -0.75
N VAL A 62 -30.84 -2.93 -0.55
CA VAL A 62 -31.11 -4.34 -0.17
C VAL A 62 -32.02 -4.46 1.06
N TYR A 63 -31.88 -3.54 2.02
CA TYR A 63 -32.67 -3.54 3.26
C TYR A 63 -33.98 -2.75 3.19
N LEU A 64 -34.04 -1.68 2.39
CA LEU A 64 -35.13 -0.69 2.46
C LEU A 64 -35.98 -0.60 1.20
N GLU A 65 -35.53 -1.16 0.08
CA GLU A 65 -36.27 -1.17 -1.18
C GLU A 65 -37.21 -2.37 -1.25
N GLU A 66 -38.51 -2.08 -1.34
CA GLU A 66 -39.57 -3.10 -1.40
C GLU A 66 -39.97 -3.43 -2.84
N ASP A 67 -39.72 -2.51 -3.78
CA ASP A 67 -39.93 -2.72 -5.19
C ASP A 67 -38.80 -3.58 -5.77
N ALA A 68 -39.11 -4.83 -6.11
CA ALA A 68 -38.13 -5.79 -6.61
C ALA A 68 -37.48 -5.34 -7.94
N SER A 69 -38.23 -4.67 -8.81
CA SER A 69 -37.70 -4.16 -10.07
C SER A 69 -36.72 -3.03 -9.82
N ARG A 70 -37.06 -2.08 -8.94
CA ARG A 70 -36.15 -0.99 -8.58
C ARG A 70 -34.91 -1.50 -7.84
N LEU A 71 -35.05 -2.50 -6.99
CA LEU A 71 -33.90 -3.14 -6.34
C LEU A 71 -32.97 -3.79 -7.38
N ALA A 72 -33.53 -4.50 -8.36
CA ALA A 72 -32.75 -5.09 -9.45
C ALA A 72 -32.00 -4.03 -10.27
N GLU A 73 -32.61 -2.87 -10.55
CA GLU A 73 -31.93 -1.75 -11.22
C GLU A 73 -30.74 -1.22 -10.40
N VAL A 74 -30.93 -1.02 -9.09
CA VAL A 74 -29.85 -0.55 -8.19
C VAL A 74 -28.70 -1.55 -8.17
N LEU A 75 -29.01 -2.84 -8.00
CA LEU A 75 -27.98 -3.88 -7.96
C LEU A 75 -27.27 -3.99 -9.30
N THR A 76 -27.99 -4.03 -10.42
CA THR A 76 -27.39 -4.09 -11.77
C THR A 76 -26.41 -2.94 -12.00
N LYS A 77 -26.80 -1.72 -11.60
CA LYS A 77 -25.93 -0.54 -11.70
C LYS A 77 -24.68 -0.66 -10.83
N ALA A 78 -24.83 -1.14 -9.59
CA ALA A 78 -23.71 -1.34 -8.68
C ALA A 78 -22.75 -2.40 -9.19
N LEU A 79 -23.26 -3.56 -9.61
CA LEU A 79 -22.44 -4.67 -10.11
C LEU A 79 -21.63 -4.26 -11.33
N ARG A 80 -22.24 -3.59 -12.31
CA ARG A 80 -21.50 -3.08 -13.47
C ARG A 80 -20.40 -2.10 -13.06
N SER A 81 -20.65 -1.22 -12.09
CA SER A 81 -19.64 -0.28 -11.59
C SER A 81 -18.52 -0.98 -10.83
N LEU A 82 -18.82 -2.08 -10.14
CA LEU A 82 -17.84 -2.84 -9.35
C LEU A 82 -16.91 -3.69 -10.22
N GLU A 83 -17.32 -4.07 -11.43
CA GLU A 83 -16.43 -4.68 -12.43
C GLU A 83 -15.24 -3.76 -12.70
N ASP A 84 -15.51 -2.47 -12.98
CA ASP A 84 -14.46 -1.46 -13.18
C ASP A 84 -13.56 -1.26 -11.93
N TYR A 85 -14.09 -1.54 -10.73
CA TYR A 85 -13.29 -1.51 -9.48
C TYR A 85 -12.36 -2.72 -9.37
N ILE A 86 -12.86 -3.92 -9.69
CA ILE A 86 -12.03 -5.13 -9.70
C ILE A 86 -10.90 -5.01 -10.73
N GLU A 87 -11.14 -4.36 -11.87
CA GLU A 87 -10.10 -4.09 -12.88
C GLU A 87 -8.98 -3.13 -12.41
N THR A 88 -9.12 -2.49 -11.24
CA THR A 88 -8.06 -1.62 -10.68
C THR A 88 -6.95 -2.38 -9.97
N PHE A 89 -7.20 -3.65 -9.60
CA PHE A 89 -6.17 -4.50 -9.01
C PHE A 89 -5.25 -5.02 -10.11
N ASP A 90 -3.98 -5.20 -9.77
CA ASP A 90 -3.02 -5.76 -10.71
C ASP A 90 -3.26 -7.27 -10.94
N GLU A 91 -2.60 -7.82 -11.95
CA GLU A 91 -2.75 -9.22 -12.35
C GLU A 91 -2.38 -10.26 -11.27
N ASP A 92 -1.67 -9.86 -10.22
CA ASP A 92 -1.27 -10.68 -9.08
C ASP A 92 -2.12 -10.37 -7.81
N GLY A 93 -3.19 -9.61 -7.97
CA GLY A 93 -4.14 -9.21 -6.91
C GLY A 93 -3.70 -7.98 -6.10
N GLY A 94 -2.66 -7.29 -6.55
CA GLY A 94 -2.08 -6.13 -5.89
C GLY A 94 -2.97 -4.89 -5.96
N SER A 95 -3.01 -4.12 -4.87
CA SER A 95 -3.66 -2.81 -4.86
C SER A 95 -2.63 -1.68 -4.90
N SER A 96 -2.66 -0.86 -5.96
CA SER A 96 -1.78 0.32 -6.05
C SER A 96 -2.07 1.35 -4.94
N GLU A 97 -3.27 1.33 -4.37
CA GLU A 97 -3.67 2.18 -3.23
C GLU A 97 -3.04 1.75 -1.90
N GLY A 98 -2.35 0.61 -1.89
CA GLY A 98 -1.72 0.03 -0.71
C GLY A 98 -2.68 -0.72 0.23
N PRO A 99 -2.15 -1.39 1.27
CA PRO A 99 -2.94 -2.29 2.12
C PRO A 99 -4.07 -1.61 2.89
N GLY A 100 -3.89 -0.34 3.26
CA GLY A 100 -4.92 0.45 3.94
C GLY A 100 -6.19 0.61 3.10
N TYR A 101 -6.02 1.00 1.84
CA TYR A 101 -7.15 1.20 0.93
C TYR A 101 -7.66 -0.10 0.29
N TRP A 102 -6.83 -1.15 0.21
CA TRP A 102 -7.35 -2.51 0.00
C TRP A 102 -8.38 -2.86 1.09
N ALA A 103 -8.03 -2.71 2.38
CA ALA A 103 -8.95 -3.04 3.46
C ALA A 103 -10.20 -2.16 3.47
N TYR A 104 -10.08 -0.90 3.06
CA TYR A 104 -11.21 0.01 2.94
C TYR A 104 -12.10 -0.35 1.74
N GLY A 105 -11.58 -0.28 0.52
CA GLY A 105 -12.34 -0.53 -0.71
C GLY A 105 -12.82 -1.98 -0.81
N PHE A 106 -11.89 -2.94 -0.76
CA PHE A 106 -12.21 -4.37 -0.90
C PHE A 106 -13.04 -4.87 0.30
N GLY A 107 -12.87 -4.25 1.48
CA GLY A 107 -13.74 -4.48 2.62
C GLY A 107 -15.21 -4.13 2.34
N TYR A 108 -15.49 -2.97 1.74
CA TYR A 108 -16.86 -2.60 1.35
C TYR A 108 -17.37 -3.40 0.15
N TYR A 109 -16.48 -3.82 -0.76
CA TYR A 109 -16.80 -4.80 -1.80
C TYR A 109 -17.31 -6.12 -1.20
N ALA A 110 -16.54 -6.71 -0.27
CA ALA A 110 -16.89 -7.96 0.41
C ALA A 110 -18.21 -7.84 1.19
N VAL A 111 -18.46 -6.68 1.81
CA VAL A 111 -19.75 -6.38 2.46
C VAL A 111 -20.91 -6.42 1.48
N LEU A 112 -20.78 -5.78 0.33
CA LEU A 112 -21.86 -5.79 -0.65
C LEU A 112 -22.03 -7.17 -1.29
N ALA A 113 -20.93 -7.89 -1.52
CA ALA A 113 -20.93 -9.26 -2.00
C ALA A 113 -21.77 -10.18 -1.08
N ASP A 114 -21.49 -10.17 0.22
CA ASP A 114 -22.24 -10.92 1.24
C ASP A 114 -23.76 -10.59 1.22
N LEU A 115 -24.09 -9.29 1.15
CA LEU A 115 -25.48 -8.84 1.11
C LEU A 115 -26.22 -9.30 -0.16
N VAL A 116 -25.56 -9.19 -1.32
CA VAL A 116 -26.14 -9.57 -2.60
C VAL A 116 -26.30 -11.08 -2.68
N GLU A 117 -25.28 -11.84 -2.28
CA GLU A 117 -25.32 -13.30 -2.26
C GLU A 117 -26.45 -13.79 -1.34
N THR A 118 -26.53 -13.25 -0.12
CA THR A 118 -27.60 -13.57 0.82
C THR A 118 -28.98 -13.22 0.26
N ARG A 119 -29.15 -12.01 -0.29
CA ARG A 119 -30.43 -11.53 -0.83
C ARG A 119 -30.92 -12.34 -2.02
N THR A 120 -29.99 -12.87 -2.81
CA THR A 120 -30.26 -13.65 -4.01
C THR A 120 -30.23 -15.17 -3.78
N GLN A 121 -29.99 -15.61 -2.53
CA GLN A 121 -29.84 -17.02 -2.16
C GLN A 121 -28.75 -17.73 -2.99
N GLY A 122 -27.59 -17.08 -3.13
CA GLY A 122 -26.42 -17.64 -3.83
C GLY A 122 -26.44 -17.51 -5.35
N ARG A 123 -27.49 -16.95 -5.96
CA ARG A 123 -27.56 -16.83 -7.44
C ARG A 123 -26.62 -15.79 -8.02
N VAL A 124 -26.20 -14.81 -7.22
CA VAL A 124 -25.23 -13.79 -7.60
C VAL A 124 -24.12 -13.79 -6.56
N ASN A 125 -22.92 -14.21 -6.98
CA ASN A 125 -21.75 -14.32 -6.13
C ASN A 125 -20.60 -13.47 -6.70
N LEU A 126 -20.29 -12.36 -6.03
CA LEU A 126 -19.22 -11.45 -6.45
C LEU A 126 -17.83 -11.96 -6.07
N LEU A 127 -17.74 -12.89 -5.12
CA LEU A 127 -16.48 -13.47 -4.65
C LEU A 127 -16.11 -14.74 -5.43
N GLU A 128 -16.80 -14.99 -6.55
CA GLU A 128 -16.46 -16.08 -7.46
C GLU A 128 -15.26 -15.73 -8.35
N GLY A 129 -14.43 -16.73 -8.63
CA GLY A 129 -13.30 -16.61 -9.56
C GLY A 129 -11.95 -16.46 -8.89
N GLU A 130 -10.91 -16.94 -9.58
CA GLU A 130 -9.55 -16.97 -9.03
C GLU A 130 -8.96 -15.56 -8.85
N PHE A 131 -9.31 -14.61 -9.73
CA PHE A 131 -8.78 -13.26 -9.62
C PHE A 131 -9.20 -12.56 -8.32
N VAL A 132 -10.49 -12.64 -7.95
CA VAL A 132 -10.97 -12.06 -6.69
C VAL A 132 -10.35 -12.77 -5.48
N ARG A 133 -10.06 -14.08 -5.61
CA ARG A 133 -9.31 -14.85 -4.61
C ARG A 133 -7.87 -14.34 -4.49
N GLU A 134 -7.19 -14.03 -5.58
CA GLU A 134 -5.85 -13.41 -5.56
C GLU A 134 -5.86 -12.00 -4.95
N VAL A 135 -6.85 -11.18 -5.28
CA VAL A 135 -7.07 -9.86 -4.63
C VAL A 135 -7.25 -10.03 -3.12
N ALA A 136 -8.00 -11.03 -2.68
CA ALA A 136 -8.19 -11.30 -1.26
C ALA A 136 -6.90 -11.74 -0.54
N LYS A 137 -5.95 -12.38 -1.26
CA LYS A 137 -4.65 -12.81 -0.74
C LYS A 137 -3.62 -11.69 -0.64
N PHE A 138 -3.88 -10.49 -1.19
CA PHE A 138 -2.98 -9.34 -1.11
C PHE A 138 -2.29 -9.13 0.26
N PRO A 139 -3.02 -9.09 1.40
CA PRO A 139 -2.39 -8.88 2.71
C PRO A 139 -1.41 -9.99 3.12
N LEU A 140 -1.53 -11.22 2.59
CA LEU A 140 -0.59 -12.33 2.87
C LEU A 140 0.77 -12.09 2.21
N LYS A 141 0.76 -11.53 1.00
CA LYS A 141 1.97 -11.26 0.21
C LYS A 141 2.75 -10.05 0.73
N VAL A 142 2.08 -9.10 1.40
CA VAL A 142 2.68 -7.82 1.85
C VAL A 142 3.00 -7.76 3.37
N VAL A 143 3.01 -8.91 4.07
CA VAL A 143 3.43 -8.99 5.48
C VAL A 143 4.95 -8.82 5.59
N LEU A 144 5.40 -7.93 6.48
CA LEU A 144 6.82 -7.79 6.83
C LEU A 144 7.19 -8.68 8.02
N SER A 145 6.35 -8.68 9.05
CA SER A 145 6.43 -9.55 10.23
C SER A 145 5.03 -9.64 10.86
N PRO A 146 4.76 -10.51 11.84
CA PRO A 146 3.42 -10.65 12.42
C PRO A 146 2.82 -9.31 12.88
N GLY A 147 1.73 -8.89 12.23
CA GLY A 147 1.04 -7.63 12.53
C GLY A 147 1.68 -6.37 11.93
N VAL A 148 2.72 -6.49 11.11
CA VAL A 148 3.36 -5.40 10.39
C VAL A 148 3.30 -5.67 8.89
N PHE A 149 2.82 -4.69 8.14
CA PHE A 149 2.63 -4.77 6.69
C PHE A 149 3.46 -3.70 6.00
N VAL A 150 3.75 -3.91 4.72
CA VAL A 150 4.23 -2.84 3.84
C VAL A 150 3.24 -1.67 3.87
N ASN A 151 3.75 -0.45 3.97
CA ASN A 151 2.94 0.77 4.07
C ASN A 151 3.17 1.77 2.93
N PHE A 152 3.51 1.26 1.73
CA PHE A 152 3.54 2.07 0.51
C PHE A 152 2.18 2.71 0.21
N SER A 153 2.21 3.78 -0.58
CA SER A 153 1.04 4.61 -0.91
C SER A 153 0.46 5.24 0.36
N ASP A 154 -0.77 5.75 0.33
CA ASP A 154 -1.36 6.35 1.53
C ASP A 154 -1.82 5.27 2.54
N CYS A 155 -0.86 4.67 3.24
CA CYS A 155 -1.07 3.68 4.28
C CYS A 155 -0.47 4.14 5.63
N ASP A 156 -1.16 3.80 6.72
CA ASP A 156 -0.65 4.06 8.07
C ASP A 156 0.43 3.04 8.42
N ARG A 157 1.49 3.49 9.11
CA ARG A 157 2.63 2.63 9.47
C ARG A 157 2.24 1.50 10.42
N ASN A 158 1.23 1.72 11.27
CA ASN A 158 0.65 0.71 12.16
C ASN A 158 -0.67 0.15 11.63
N PHE A 159 -0.85 0.11 10.30
CA PHE A 159 -2.03 -0.47 9.67
C PHE A 159 -2.25 -1.91 10.13
N SER A 160 -3.52 -2.24 10.40
CA SER A 160 -3.99 -3.60 10.59
C SER A 160 -5.28 -3.79 9.81
N PRO A 161 -5.38 -4.87 9.00
CA PRO A 161 -6.64 -5.21 8.33
C PRO A 161 -7.72 -5.53 9.37
N PRO A 162 -9.02 -5.30 9.08
CA PRO A 162 -10.11 -5.67 9.96
C PRO A 162 -10.17 -7.19 10.16
N ALA A 163 -9.98 -7.66 11.39
CA ALA A 163 -10.15 -9.08 11.75
C ALA A 163 -11.45 -9.73 11.23
N PRO A 164 -12.65 -9.09 11.32
CA PRO A 164 -13.86 -9.68 10.73
C PRO A 164 -13.78 -9.83 9.20
N LEU A 165 -13.13 -8.90 8.49
CA LEU A 165 -12.95 -9.03 7.04
C LEU A 165 -12.08 -10.24 6.72
N LEU A 166 -10.95 -10.38 7.42
CA LEU A 166 -10.04 -11.52 7.24
C LEU A 166 -10.72 -12.85 7.56
N ALA A 167 -11.46 -12.94 8.66
CA ALA A 167 -12.21 -14.13 9.03
C ALA A 167 -13.28 -14.50 7.98
N TYR A 168 -14.03 -13.51 7.49
CA TYR A 168 -15.01 -13.71 6.44
C TYR A 168 -14.38 -14.23 5.15
N LEU A 169 -13.32 -13.57 4.66
CA LEU A 169 -12.64 -13.97 3.43
C LEU A 169 -11.96 -15.33 3.59
N SER A 170 -11.36 -15.61 4.74
CA SER A 170 -10.75 -16.90 5.07
C SER A 170 -11.73 -18.05 4.88
N CYS A 171 -12.93 -17.95 5.47
CA CYS A 171 -13.96 -18.97 5.37
C CYS A 171 -14.58 -18.99 3.97
N ARG A 172 -14.97 -17.82 3.44
CA ARG A 172 -15.74 -17.69 2.19
C ARG A 172 -14.95 -18.09 0.95
N LEU A 173 -13.65 -17.86 0.96
CA LEU A 173 -12.74 -18.16 -0.16
C LEU A 173 -11.88 -19.40 0.08
N GLU A 174 -12.03 -20.07 1.22
CA GLU A 174 -11.22 -21.23 1.61
C GLU A 174 -9.71 -20.91 1.60
N VAL A 175 -9.34 -19.77 2.22
CA VAL A 175 -7.96 -19.30 2.37
C VAL A 175 -7.66 -19.14 3.87
N PRO A 176 -7.43 -20.25 4.61
CA PRO A 176 -7.30 -20.25 6.06
C PRO A 176 -6.18 -19.35 6.60
N GLU A 177 -5.17 -19.06 5.77
CA GLU A 177 -4.04 -18.20 6.11
C GLU A 177 -4.47 -16.76 6.39
N LEU A 178 -5.57 -16.27 5.79
CA LEU A 178 -6.07 -14.92 6.05
C LEU A 178 -6.47 -14.73 7.51
N ALA A 179 -7.03 -15.75 8.15
CA ALA A 179 -7.38 -15.68 9.56
C ALA A 179 -6.15 -15.49 10.46
N ALA A 180 -4.97 -15.98 10.04
CA ALA A 180 -3.72 -15.83 10.77
C ALA A 180 -3.20 -14.39 10.85
N LEU A 181 -3.61 -13.54 9.90
CA LEU A 181 -3.26 -12.11 9.90
C LEU A 181 -4.06 -11.29 10.90
N SER A 182 -5.08 -11.89 11.53
CA SER A 182 -5.83 -11.24 12.59
C SER A 182 -4.96 -11.20 13.85
N GLY A 183 -4.34 -10.05 14.11
CA GLY A 183 -3.56 -9.85 15.33
C GLY A 183 -4.38 -10.07 16.61
N PRO A 184 -3.74 -10.27 17.77
CA PRO A 184 -4.41 -10.51 19.06
C PRO A 184 -5.17 -9.29 19.61
N THR A 185 -5.17 -8.17 18.89
CA THR A 185 -5.71 -6.89 19.36
C THR A 185 -7.17 -6.72 18.99
N TYR A 186 -7.92 -6.13 19.91
CA TYR A 186 -9.29 -5.69 19.67
C TYR A 186 -9.30 -4.69 18.51
N TYR A 187 -9.98 -5.04 17.42
CA TYR A 187 -10.13 -4.17 16.26
C TYR A 187 -10.82 -2.84 16.66
N LYS A 188 -10.07 -1.72 16.57
CA LYS A 188 -10.52 -0.37 16.95
C LYS A 188 -11.40 0.33 15.91
N GLY A 189 -11.95 -0.39 14.93
CA GLY A 189 -12.72 0.29 13.88
C GLY A 189 -14.12 0.72 14.28
N GLY A 190 -14.80 1.34 13.32
CA GLY A 190 -16.15 1.86 13.47
C GLY A 190 -17.17 0.81 13.94
N LEU A 191 -18.28 1.28 14.51
CA LEU A 191 -19.34 0.42 15.05
C LEU A 191 -19.79 -0.67 14.07
N THR A 192 -19.88 -0.35 12.78
CA THR A 192 -20.32 -1.28 11.72
C THR A 192 -19.40 -2.49 11.55
N TRP A 193 -18.09 -2.31 11.67
CA TRP A 193 -17.12 -3.40 11.61
C TRP A 193 -17.06 -4.18 12.93
N ARG A 194 -17.21 -3.48 14.07
CA ARG A 194 -17.34 -4.16 15.38
C ARG A 194 -18.57 -5.05 15.43
N LEU A 195 -19.71 -4.62 14.89
CA LEU A 195 -20.90 -5.48 14.77
C LEU A 195 -20.65 -6.68 13.86
N ARG A 196 -19.90 -6.52 12.76
CA ARG A 196 -19.53 -7.65 11.88
C ARG A 196 -18.69 -8.70 12.58
N SER A 197 -17.85 -8.31 13.53
CA SER A 197 -17.09 -9.28 14.35
C SER A 197 -17.97 -10.23 15.16
N LEU A 198 -19.30 -10.01 15.23
CA LEU A 198 -20.24 -10.96 15.84
C LEU A 198 -20.63 -12.11 14.90
N PHE A 199 -20.54 -11.90 13.58
CA PHE A 199 -21.05 -12.82 12.55
C PHE A 199 -19.96 -13.33 11.63
N TRP A 200 -19.00 -12.48 11.28
CA TRP A 200 -17.84 -12.81 10.47
C TRP A 200 -16.71 -13.25 11.39
N ARG A 201 -16.72 -14.54 11.71
CA ARG A 201 -15.78 -15.19 12.63
C ARG A 201 -15.23 -16.45 11.97
N SER A 202 -14.00 -16.79 12.32
CA SER A 202 -13.44 -18.11 12.03
C SER A 202 -13.79 -19.04 13.18
N ASP A 203 -14.16 -20.27 12.86
CA ASP A 203 -14.25 -21.33 13.85
C ASP A 203 -12.85 -21.86 14.15
N GLY A 204 -12.50 -21.96 15.43
CA GLY A 204 -11.20 -22.48 15.86
C GLY A 204 -10.04 -21.46 15.82
N PRO A 205 -8.87 -21.84 16.35
CA PRO A 205 -7.67 -21.01 16.28
C PRO A 205 -7.20 -20.87 14.82
N PRO A 206 -6.65 -19.71 14.43
CA PRO A 206 -6.10 -19.55 13.09
C PRO A 206 -4.94 -20.53 12.86
N SER A 207 -4.83 -21.03 11.64
CA SER A 207 -3.67 -21.83 11.23
C SER A 207 -2.42 -20.94 11.23
N PRO A 208 -1.24 -21.45 11.65
CA PRO A 208 0.00 -20.70 11.48
C PRO A 208 0.22 -20.35 10.00
N PHE A 209 0.57 -19.09 9.75
CA PHE A 209 0.93 -18.63 8.41
C PHE A 209 2.41 -18.28 8.37
N VAL A 210 3.11 -18.84 7.38
CA VAL A 210 4.49 -18.50 7.04
C VAL A 210 4.44 -17.93 5.62
N PRO A 211 4.84 -16.66 5.40
CA PRO A 211 4.84 -16.08 4.06
C PRO A 211 5.85 -16.76 3.14
N SER A 212 5.73 -16.51 1.84
CA SER A 212 6.74 -16.96 0.87
C SER A 212 8.09 -16.28 1.13
N HIS A 213 9.19 -16.94 0.74
CA HIS A 213 10.50 -16.26 0.67
C HIS A 213 10.48 -15.06 -0.27
N HIS A 214 9.66 -15.15 -1.31
CA HIS A 214 9.56 -14.18 -2.39
C HIS A 214 8.10 -13.98 -2.79
N ASP A 215 7.66 -12.72 -2.86
CA ASP A 215 6.40 -12.32 -3.50
C ASP A 215 6.67 -11.18 -4.49
N PHE A 216 6.01 -11.21 -5.64
CA PHE A 216 6.13 -10.17 -6.66
C PHE A 216 4.78 -9.82 -7.28
N PHE A 217 4.55 -8.51 -7.45
CA PHE A 217 3.39 -7.94 -8.11
C PHE A 217 3.85 -7.31 -9.42
N ARG A 218 3.54 -7.94 -10.56
CA ARG A 218 4.08 -7.55 -11.87
C ARG A 218 3.56 -6.20 -12.33
N GLY A 219 2.29 -5.91 -12.10
CA GLY A 219 1.69 -4.63 -12.50
C GLY A 219 2.13 -3.48 -11.60
N LEU A 220 2.30 -3.73 -10.31
CA LEU A 220 2.81 -2.73 -9.36
C LEU A 220 4.34 -2.59 -9.36
N GLN A 221 5.05 -3.62 -9.83
CA GLN A 221 6.49 -3.82 -9.64
C GLN A 221 6.88 -3.77 -8.15
N TRP A 222 6.12 -4.44 -7.28
CA TRP A 222 6.45 -4.57 -5.87
C TRP A 222 7.08 -5.92 -5.62
N MET A 223 8.26 -5.92 -4.99
CA MET A 223 8.97 -7.13 -4.59
C MET A 223 9.05 -7.20 -3.07
N LEU A 224 8.71 -8.35 -2.49
CA LEU A 224 9.00 -8.69 -1.11
C LEU A 224 9.95 -9.87 -1.07
N ALA A 225 11.11 -9.68 -0.44
CA ALA A 225 12.12 -10.69 -0.24
C ALA A 225 12.34 -10.88 1.26
N ARG A 226 12.28 -12.14 1.71
CA ARG A 226 12.45 -12.53 3.12
C ARG A 226 13.66 -13.45 3.25
N TYR A 227 14.53 -13.14 4.21
CA TYR A 227 15.68 -13.97 4.54
C TYR A 227 15.22 -15.34 5.04
N ASP A 228 14.48 -15.36 6.13
CA ASP A 228 13.82 -16.55 6.68
C ASP A 228 12.36 -16.18 7.03
N PRO A 229 11.36 -16.62 6.26
CA PRO A 229 9.96 -16.28 6.53
C PRO A 229 9.40 -16.95 7.78
N SER A 230 10.07 -17.98 8.32
CA SER A 230 9.64 -18.67 9.55
C SER A 230 10.08 -17.94 10.82
N ASP A 231 11.09 -17.07 10.73
CA ASP A 231 11.56 -16.22 11.81
C ASP A 231 10.97 -14.81 11.69
N PRO A 232 10.07 -14.38 12.62
CA PRO A 232 9.44 -13.06 12.58
C PRO A 232 10.44 -11.90 12.79
N ASP A 233 11.64 -12.18 13.30
CA ASP A 233 12.69 -11.19 13.53
C ASP A 233 13.72 -11.13 12.39
N ALA A 234 13.62 -11.99 11.38
CA ALA A 234 14.53 -12.04 10.24
C ALA A 234 14.45 -10.80 9.33
N LEU A 235 15.50 -10.63 8.54
CA LEU A 235 15.62 -9.53 7.59
C LEU A 235 14.62 -9.66 6.44
N VAL A 236 13.91 -8.57 6.15
CA VAL A 236 12.97 -8.45 5.03
C VAL A 236 13.25 -7.17 4.25
N LEU A 237 13.24 -7.29 2.92
CA LEU A 237 13.29 -6.19 1.96
C LEU A 237 11.94 -6.11 1.24
N ALA A 238 11.29 -4.95 1.27
CA ALA A 238 10.19 -4.62 0.38
C ALA A 238 10.63 -3.50 -0.55
N ALA A 239 10.46 -3.66 -1.86
CA ALA A 239 10.92 -2.73 -2.88
C ALA A 239 9.78 -2.35 -3.83
N LYS A 240 9.74 -1.09 -4.25
CA LYS A 240 8.67 -0.50 -5.06
C LYS A 240 9.23 0.06 -6.37
N GLY A 241 8.66 -0.39 -7.50
CA GLY A 241 8.79 0.26 -8.81
C GLY A 241 7.55 1.12 -9.11
N GLY A 242 6.89 0.84 -10.24
CA GLY A 242 5.60 1.43 -10.59
C GLY A 242 5.72 2.85 -11.16
N HIS A 243 4.74 3.70 -10.88
CA HIS A 243 4.72 5.08 -11.41
C HIS A 243 4.04 6.11 -10.50
N ASN A 244 4.40 7.39 -10.66
CA ASN A 244 3.90 8.51 -9.87
C ASN A 244 2.50 9.04 -10.27
N ALA A 245 1.65 8.18 -10.82
CA ALA A 245 0.22 8.41 -11.00
C ALA A 245 -0.65 7.25 -10.51
N GLU A 246 -0.10 6.38 -9.65
CA GLU A 246 -0.90 5.37 -8.95
C GLU A 246 -1.96 6.03 -8.05
N MET A 247 -3.02 5.30 -7.73
CA MET A 247 -4.06 5.82 -6.85
C MET A 247 -3.52 5.97 -5.41
N HIS A 248 -3.75 7.13 -4.80
CA HIS A 248 -3.16 7.52 -3.49
C HIS A 248 -1.64 7.34 -3.43
N ASN A 249 -0.97 7.63 -4.53
CA ASN A 249 0.48 7.52 -4.61
C ASN A 249 1.21 8.64 -3.86
N GLN A 250 2.52 8.43 -3.82
CA GLN A 250 3.55 9.38 -3.48
C GLN A 250 4.54 9.41 -4.67
N ASN A 251 5.46 10.36 -4.71
CA ASN A 251 6.50 10.42 -5.74
C ASN A 251 7.70 9.57 -5.30
N ASP A 252 7.57 8.25 -5.35
CA ASP A 252 8.42 7.29 -4.62
C ASP A 252 8.89 6.10 -5.47
N VAL A 253 8.94 6.25 -6.80
CA VAL A 253 9.40 5.18 -7.70
C VAL A 253 10.84 4.77 -7.34
N GLY A 254 11.04 3.49 -7.05
CA GLY A 254 12.33 2.95 -6.62
C GLY A 254 12.55 2.97 -5.10
N SER A 255 11.56 3.39 -4.31
CA SER A 255 11.63 3.37 -2.84
C SER A 255 11.62 1.93 -2.29
N PHE A 256 12.04 1.77 -1.04
CA PHE A 256 12.13 0.47 -0.39
C PHE A 256 12.10 0.58 1.13
N ILE A 257 11.77 -0.53 1.78
CA ILE A 257 11.73 -0.72 3.23
C ILE A 257 12.71 -1.84 3.59
N VAL A 258 13.48 -1.64 4.66
CA VAL A 258 14.28 -2.70 5.30
C VAL A 258 13.75 -2.92 6.71
N HIS A 259 13.24 -4.13 6.94
CA HIS A 259 12.59 -4.55 8.17
C HIS A 259 13.42 -5.65 8.86
N PHE A 260 13.62 -5.54 10.17
CA PHE A 260 14.42 -6.45 10.98
C PHE A 260 14.00 -6.38 12.45
N MET A 261 13.99 -7.50 13.16
CA MET A 261 13.54 -7.60 14.57
C MET A 261 12.13 -7.02 14.82
N GLY A 262 11.21 -7.26 13.87
CA GLY A 262 9.83 -6.79 13.97
C GLY A 262 9.66 -5.27 13.93
N GLU A 263 10.62 -4.51 13.37
CA GLU A 263 10.48 -3.09 13.08
C GLU A 263 11.14 -2.69 11.74
N SER A 264 10.62 -1.63 11.10
CA SER A 264 11.22 -1.08 9.88
C SER A 264 12.26 -0.02 10.24
N LEU A 265 13.51 -0.25 9.82
CA LEU A 265 14.67 0.59 10.15
C LEU A 265 15.03 1.56 9.01
N ILE A 266 14.86 1.12 7.76
CA ILE A 266 14.74 2.00 6.59
C ILE A 266 13.27 1.96 6.17
N VAL A 267 12.65 3.12 6.03
CA VAL A 267 11.19 3.23 6.08
C VAL A 267 10.61 3.94 4.87
N ASP A 268 9.36 3.57 4.57
CA ASP A 268 8.40 4.48 3.97
C ASP A 268 7.71 5.26 5.11
N PRO A 269 7.66 6.61 5.09
CA PRO A 269 7.03 7.38 6.15
C PRO A 269 5.53 7.10 6.35
N GLY A 270 4.86 6.53 5.34
CA GLY A 270 3.42 6.38 5.26
C GLY A 270 2.72 7.67 4.88
N ARG A 271 1.42 7.74 5.12
CA ARG A 271 0.62 8.90 4.72
C ARG A 271 0.74 10.09 5.68
N GLY A 272 0.59 11.27 5.10
CA GLY A 272 0.49 12.54 5.83
C GLY A 272 -0.88 12.74 6.46
N ARG A 273 -1.01 13.79 7.27
CA ARG A 273 -2.32 14.26 7.71
C ARG A 273 -3.14 14.72 6.51
N TYR A 274 -4.38 14.23 6.43
CA TYR A 274 -5.31 14.65 5.40
C TYR A 274 -5.77 16.09 5.64
N THR A 275 -5.47 16.95 4.67
CA THR A 275 -5.88 18.34 4.59
C THR A 275 -6.50 18.61 3.23
N ARG A 276 -7.07 19.80 3.03
CA ARG A 276 -7.52 20.20 1.69
C ARG A 276 -6.36 20.21 0.69
N ASP A 277 -5.18 20.66 1.12
CA ASP A 277 -4.01 20.78 0.27
C ASP A 277 -3.46 19.41 -0.14
N TYR A 278 -3.62 18.40 0.72
CA TYR A 278 -3.27 16.99 0.47
C TYR A 278 -4.00 16.36 -0.75
N PHE A 279 -5.22 16.83 -1.01
CA PHE A 279 -6.05 16.39 -2.15
C PHE A 279 -6.10 17.45 -3.26
N GLY A 280 -5.23 18.46 -3.20
CA GLY A 280 -5.17 19.56 -4.15
C GLY A 280 -3.84 19.63 -4.91
N PRO A 281 -3.60 20.72 -5.64
CA PRO A 281 -2.37 20.92 -6.41
C PRO A 281 -1.09 20.92 -5.56
N LYS A 282 -1.22 21.17 -4.26
CA LYS A 282 -0.12 21.20 -3.29
C LYS A 282 0.22 19.83 -2.68
N ARG A 283 -0.43 18.75 -3.14
CA ARG A 283 -0.23 17.39 -2.62
C ARG A 283 1.26 17.04 -2.49
N TYR A 284 2.06 17.35 -3.51
CA TYR A 284 3.47 17.01 -3.58
C TYR A 284 4.41 18.05 -2.92
N GLU A 285 3.86 19.10 -2.30
CA GLU A 285 4.61 19.97 -1.38
C GLU A 285 4.74 19.33 0.02
N HIS A 286 3.87 18.37 0.35
CA HIS A 286 4.00 17.57 1.57
C HIS A 286 5.21 16.62 1.44
N LEU A 287 6.08 16.63 2.46
CA LEU A 287 7.31 15.82 2.47
C LEU A 287 7.07 14.35 2.12
N VAL A 288 6.02 13.75 2.70
CA VAL A 288 5.70 12.33 2.51
C VAL A 288 5.12 12.01 1.13
N ASN A 289 4.58 13.00 0.41
CA ASN A 289 4.10 12.79 -0.95
C ASN A 289 5.18 13.10 -1.98
N SER A 290 6.18 13.94 -1.67
CA SER A 290 7.31 14.23 -2.56
C SER A 290 8.44 13.20 -2.40
N SER A 291 9.31 13.08 -3.40
CA SER A 291 10.46 12.16 -3.33
C SER A 291 11.46 12.51 -2.24
N LYS A 292 11.40 13.69 -1.63
CA LYS A 292 12.25 14.10 -0.50
C LYS A 292 12.03 13.24 0.74
N GLY A 293 10.80 12.76 0.95
CA GLY A 293 10.44 11.90 2.07
C GLY A 293 10.83 10.44 1.88
N HIS A 294 11.42 10.08 0.73
CA HIS A 294 11.61 8.69 0.31
C HIS A 294 13.07 8.34 0.08
N SER A 295 13.39 7.05 0.26
CA SER A 295 14.73 6.52 0.01
C SER A 295 14.95 6.30 -1.48
N VAL A 296 14.86 7.35 -2.31
CA VAL A 296 15.03 7.32 -3.78
C VAL A 296 16.21 8.20 -4.22
N PRO A 297 16.91 7.89 -5.34
CA PRO A 297 18.09 8.66 -5.74
C PRO A 297 17.77 10.14 -6.00
N VAL A 298 18.77 11.01 -5.88
CA VAL A 298 18.66 12.45 -6.14
C VAL A 298 19.76 12.89 -7.12
N PRO A 299 19.55 12.71 -8.44
CA PRO A 299 20.48 13.12 -9.48
C PRO A 299 20.42 14.65 -9.66
N ASN A 300 21.58 15.31 -9.64
CA ASN A 300 21.71 16.78 -9.76
C ASN A 300 20.79 17.58 -8.82
N GLY A 301 20.45 17.02 -7.65
CA GLY A 301 19.54 17.68 -6.70
C GLY A 301 18.06 17.65 -7.10
N CYS A 302 17.69 16.93 -8.17
CA CYS A 302 16.32 16.90 -8.68
C CYS A 302 15.44 15.88 -7.96
N GLU A 303 14.21 16.29 -7.66
CA GLU A 303 13.12 15.43 -7.20
C GLU A 303 12.46 14.70 -8.37
N GLN A 304 11.74 13.62 -8.07
CA GLN A 304 10.88 12.96 -9.05
C GLN A 304 9.67 13.82 -9.41
N ARG A 305 9.21 13.68 -10.65
CA ARG A 305 7.99 14.33 -11.16
C ARG A 305 6.75 13.50 -10.81
N THR A 306 5.61 14.17 -10.72
CA THR A 306 4.30 13.51 -10.69
C THR A 306 3.86 13.12 -12.09
N GLY A 307 3.13 12.01 -12.21
CA GLY A 307 2.48 11.60 -13.45
C GLY A 307 2.81 10.17 -13.85
N ARG A 308 2.03 9.63 -14.80
CA ARG A 308 2.16 8.25 -15.28
C ARG A 308 3.48 8.01 -16.02
N GLU A 309 3.98 9.03 -16.72
CA GLU A 309 5.28 8.99 -17.42
C GLU A 309 6.47 9.01 -16.47
N ALA A 310 6.26 9.40 -15.21
CA ALA A 310 7.27 9.28 -14.17
C ALA A 310 7.19 7.87 -13.57
N ALA A 311 7.75 6.91 -14.30
CA ALA A 311 7.66 5.48 -14.04
C ALA A 311 9.05 4.82 -13.99
N ALA A 312 9.13 3.67 -13.35
CA ALA A 312 10.23 2.74 -13.51
C ALA A 312 10.00 1.85 -14.73
N GLU A 313 11.07 1.58 -15.47
CA GLU A 313 11.14 0.42 -16.34
C GLU A 313 11.81 -0.72 -15.56
N LEU A 314 11.13 -1.88 -15.46
CA LEU A 314 11.69 -3.07 -14.86
C LEU A 314 12.68 -3.71 -15.84
N LEU A 315 13.98 -3.60 -15.54
CA LEU A 315 15.03 -4.17 -16.37
C LEU A 315 15.24 -5.65 -16.07
N GLU A 316 15.29 -5.99 -14.78
CA GLU A 316 15.51 -7.36 -14.31
C GLU A 316 14.75 -7.61 -13.01
N HIS A 317 14.27 -8.83 -12.84
CA HIS A 317 13.71 -9.35 -11.60
C HIS A 317 14.02 -10.84 -11.51
N GLY A 318 14.34 -11.31 -10.31
CA GLY A 318 14.59 -12.72 -10.09
C GLY A 318 14.66 -13.09 -8.61
N ALA A 319 14.48 -14.38 -8.36
CA ALA A 319 14.60 -14.97 -7.04
C ALA A 319 15.24 -16.36 -7.16
N ASN A 320 16.15 -16.67 -6.23
CA ASN A 320 16.73 -17.99 -6.08
C ASN A 320 17.06 -18.25 -4.60
N SER A 321 17.66 -19.41 -4.29
CA SER A 321 17.96 -19.80 -2.91
C SER A 321 18.94 -18.88 -2.18
N LEU A 322 19.72 -18.07 -2.91
CA LEU A 322 20.75 -17.19 -2.36
C LEU A 322 20.34 -15.71 -2.40
N THR A 323 19.62 -15.28 -3.43
CA THR A 323 19.34 -13.85 -3.65
C THR A 323 17.99 -13.66 -4.32
N ASP A 324 17.28 -12.62 -3.86
CA ASP A 324 16.15 -12.02 -4.58
C ASP A 324 16.57 -10.62 -5.01
N TRP A 325 16.28 -10.22 -6.24
CA TRP A 325 16.70 -8.93 -6.77
C TRP A 325 15.68 -8.33 -7.74
N MET A 326 15.72 -6.99 -7.81
CA MET A 326 15.00 -6.18 -8.77
C MET A 326 15.92 -5.06 -9.26
N VAL A 327 15.96 -4.85 -10.57
CA VAL A 327 16.72 -3.77 -11.23
C VAL A 327 15.76 -2.89 -11.99
N LEU A 328 15.75 -1.60 -11.67
CA LEU A 328 14.87 -0.58 -12.24
C LEU A 328 15.68 0.46 -13.00
N GLU A 329 15.20 0.87 -14.18
CA GLU A 329 15.60 2.12 -14.82
C GLU A 329 14.64 3.23 -14.39
N LEU A 330 15.19 4.26 -13.74
CA LEU A 330 14.44 5.31 -13.06
C LEU A 330 14.49 6.65 -13.78
N LYS A 331 15.23 6.79 -14.89
CA LYS A 331 15.38 8.06 -15.62
C LYS A 331 14.05 8.79 -15.85
N ALA A 332 13.02 8.06 -16.27
CA ALA A 332 11.74 8.67 -16.63
C ALA A 332 11.03 9.35 -15.44
N ALA A 333 11.29 8.87 -14.22
CA ALA A 333 10.76 9.45 -12.99
C ALA A 333 11.28 10.88 -12.72
N TYR A 334 12.42 11.26 -13.29
CA TYR A 334 13.08 12.55 -13.05
C TYR A 334 12.81 13.57 -14.15
N PRO A 335 12.92 14.87 -13.86
CA PRO A 335 12.77 15.93 -14.85
C PRO A 335 14.02 16.04 -15.75
N PRO A 336 13.93 16.67 -16.93
CA PRO A 336 15.08 16.86 -17.83
C PRO A 336 16.30 17.52 -17.17
N GLU A 337 16.08 18.38 -16.17
CA GLU A 337 17.10 19.07 -15.38
C GLU A 337 18.00 18.10 -14.58
N ALA A 338 17.55 16.86 -14.35
CA ALA A 338 18.39 15.81 -13.77
C ALA A 338 19.53 15.38 -14.71
N ASP A 339 19.46 15.76 -16.01
CA ASP A 339 20.43 15.47 -17.06
C ASP A 339 20.79 13.97 -17.20
N LEU A 340 19.81 13.08 -17.04
CA LEU A 340 20.04 11.64 -17.04
C LEU A 340 20.05 11.04 -18.45
N ALA A 341 21.13 10.35 -18.79
CA ALA A 341 21.14 9.37 -19.87
C ALA A 341 20.56 8.03 -19.40
N SER A 342 20.81 7.65 -18.15
CA SER A 342 20.29 6.46 -17.46
C SER A 342 20.46 6.63 -15.96
N LEU A 343 19.55 6.07 -15.15
CA LEU A 343 19.66 5.93 -13.71
C LEU A 343 19.13 4.55 -13.33
N ARG A 344 20.04 3.59 -13.14
CA ARG A 344 19.69 2.24 -12.73
C ARG A 344 19.78 2.08 -11.23
N ARG A 345 18.76 1.48 -10.63
CA ARG A 345 18.76 1.07 -9.24
C ARG A 345 18.64 -0.43 -9.14
N THR A 346 19.56 -1.06 -8.43
CA THR A 346 19.48 -2.46 -8.01
C THR A 346 19.09 -2.53 -6.54
N LEU A 347 18.06 -3.32 -6.23
CA LEU A 347 17.61 -3.65 -4.88
C LEU A 347 17.66 -5.17 -4.74
N ALA A 348 18.45 -5.67 -3.79
CA ALA A 348 18.57 -7.12 -3.60
C ALA A 348 18.66 -7.51 -2.12
N LEU A 349 18.08 -8.65 -1.78
CA LEU A 349 18.29 -9.32 -0.50
C LEU A 349 19.16 -10.54 -0.73
N HIS A 350 20.32 -10.56 -0.10
CA HIS A 350 21.29 -11.66 -0.15
C HIS A 350 21.19 -12.48 1.13
N ARG A 351 21.13 -13.81 0.99
CA ARG A 351 20.99 -14.77 2.08
C ARG A 351 22.32 -15.33 2.57
N GLU A 352 23.44 -14.78 2.11
CA GLU A 352 24.76 -15.13 2.63
C GLU A 352 24.93 -14.64 4.08
N GLY A 353 25.53 -15.49 4.92
CA GLY A 353 25.78 -15.20 6.33
C GLY A 353 24.58 -15.52 7.23
N PRO A 354 24.72 -15.32 8.56
CA PRO A 354 23.72 -15.77 9.55
C PRO A 354 22.46 -14.92 9.60
N THR A 355 22.45 -13.72 8.99
CA THR A 355 21.31 -12.77 9.06
C THR A 355 20.98 -12.14 7.70
N GLY A 356 21.69 -12.53 6.64
CA GLY A 356 21.59 -11.91 5.32
C GLY A 356 22.01 -10.43 5.31
N TRP A 357 21.87 -9.80 4.14
CA TRP A 357 22.11 -8.36 3.95
C TRP A 357 21.34 -7.82 2.73
N VAL A 358 21.09 -6.51 2.71
CA VAL A 358 20.43 -5.80 1.60
C VAL A 358 21.45 -4.99 0.80
N GLU A 359 21.37 -5.12 -0.52
CA GLU A 359 22.10 -4.30 -1.48
C GLU A 359 21.20 -3.20 -2.04
N VAL A 360 21.74 -1.98 -2.09
CA VAL A 360 21.16 -0.87 -2.87
C VAL A 360 22.29 -0.30 -3.72
N THR A 361 22.20 -0.44 -5.04
CA THR A 361 23.17 0.14 -5.97
C THR A 361 22.48 1.11 -6.90
N ASP A 362 22.91 2.37 -6.87
CA ASP A 362 22.48 3.43 -7.80
C ASP A 362 23.60 3.73 -8.79
N GLU A 363 23.31 3.58 -10.07
CA GLU A 363 24.23 3.81 -11.19
C GLU A 363 23.62 4.85 -12.14
N ALA A 364 24.19 6.06 -12.15
CA ALA A 364 23.76 7.16 -13.00
C ALA A 364 24.78 7.39 -14.12
N ARG A 365 24.28 7.60 -15.34
CA ARG A 365 25.03 8.19 -16.45
C ARG A 365 24.34 9.50 -16.84
N PHE A 366 25.10 10.58 -16.90
CA PHE A 366 24.59 11.90 -17.26
C PHE A 366 24.77 12.17 -18.75
N SER A 367 23.85 12.94 -19.36
CA SER A 367 23.78 13.09 -20.82
C SER A 367 24.75 14.14 -21.36
N SER A 368 24.83 15.29 -20.70
CA SER A 368 25.54 16.45 -21.24
C SER A 368 26.91 16.69 -20.60
N GLY A 369 27.08 16.32 -19.32
CA GLY A 369 28.33 16.52 -18.60
C GLY A 369 28.35 15.88 -17.22
N PRO A 370 29.40 16.13 -16.42
CA PRO A 370 29.50 15.59 -15.07
C PRO A 370 28.34 16.05 -14.16
N GLY A 371 27.62 15.10 -13.57
CA GLY A 371 26.52 15.35 -12.64
C GLY A 371 26.78 14.77 -11.25
N THR A 372 26.02 15.23 -10.25
CA THR A 372 26.07 14.71 -8.88
C THR A 372 25.01 13.64 -8.67
N LEU A 373 25.35 12.65 -7.83
CA LEU A 373 24.42 11.59 -7.44
C LEU A 373 24.35 11.53 -5.92
N GLU A 374 23.14 11.40 -5.40
CA GLU A 374 22.90 11.15 -3.99
C GLU A 374 21.92 9.99 -3.80
N SER A 375 22.21 9.11 -2.85
CA SER A 375 21.38 7.96 -2.48
C SER A 375 20.95 8.12 -1.01
N PRO A 376 19.77 8.69 -0.72
CA PRO A 376 19.31 8.87 0.64
C PRO A 376 18.65 7.62 1.23
N LEU A 377 18.77 7.48 2.55
CA LEU A 377 17.99 6.54 3.36
C LEU A 377 17.14 7.31 4.39
N ILE A 378 15.90 6.90 4.58
CA ILE A 378 14.96 7.52 5.52
C ILE A 378 14.75 6.58 6.71
N THR A 379 14.81 7.13 7.93
CA THR A 379 14.57 6.38 9.16
C THR A 379 13.81 7.20 10.20
N PHE A 380 12.98 6.52 10.99
CA PHE A 380 12.43 7.07 12.24
C PHE A 380 13.33 6.80 13.46
N GLY A 381 14.38 6.01 13.28
CA GLY A 381 15.41 5.78 14.26
C GLY A 381 16.40 6.94 14.33
N SER A 382 17.55 6.69 14.96
CA SER A 382 18.70 7.61 14.91
C SER A 382 19.83 7.01 14.11
N ALA A 383 20.57 7.86 13.41
CA ALA A 383 21.71 7.50 12.62
C ALA A 383 22.99 8.10 13.20
N GLU A 384 24.08 7.36 13.10
CA GLU A 384 25.42 7.78 13.54
C GLU A 384 26.41 7.49 12.41
N VAL A 385 27.04 8.53 11.85
CA VAL A 385 28.14 8.35 10.91
C VAL A 385 29.40 7.97 11.68
N ARG A 386 29.98 6.83 11.31
CA ARG A 386 31.33 6.41 11.69
C ARG A 386 32.23 6.48 10.45
N LYS A 387 33.51 6.14 10.63
CA LYS A 387 34.54 6.33 9.59
C LYS A 387 34.10 5.84 8.20
N ASP A 388 33.67 4.58 8.10
CA ASP A 388 33.31 3.92 6.83
C ASP A 388 31.93 3.25 6.90
N THR A 389 31.13 3.57 7.92
CA THR A 389 29.80 2.96 8.15
C THR A 389 28.83 3.95 8.79
N VAL A 390 27.55 3.86 8.47
CA VAL A 390 26.46 4.50 9.23
C VAL A 390 25.77 3.44 10.07
N ILE A 391 25.55 3.71 11.36
CA ILE A 391 24.73 2.86 12.22
C ILE A 391 23.35 3.49 12.34
N ILE A 392 22.30 2.79 11.88
CA ILE A 392 20.90 3.16 12.07
C ILE A 392 20.37 2.36 13.25
N ARG A 393 19.85 3.04 14.28
CA ARG A 393 19.36 2.45 15.53
C ARG A 393 17.85 2.56 15.63
N GLY A 394 17.20 1.41 15.68
CA GLY A 394 15.78 1.31 16.04
C GLY A 394 15.58 1.07 17.52
N LYS A 395 14.39 0.61 17.89
CA LYS A 395 14.03 0.28 19.27
C LYS A 395 14.43 -1.14 19.67
N LYS A 396 14.49 -2.05 18.69
CA LYS A 396 14.70 -3.49 18.83
C LYS A 396 15.94 -3.95 18.07
N GLY A 397 16.18 -3.42 16.87
CA GLY A 397 17.28 -3.80 15.98
C GLY A 397 18.09 -2.62 15.48
N ASN A 398 19.27 -2.93 14.91
CA ASN A 398 20.18 -1.97 14.31
C ASN A 398 20.57 -2.41 12.90
N LEU A 399 20.77 -1.45 11.99
CA LEU A 399 21.43 -1.67 10.70
C LEU A 399 22.78 -0.99 10.67
N LYS A 400 23.78 -1.66 10.10
CA LYS A 400 25.06 -1.08 9.71
C LYS A 400 25.06 -0.94 8.19
N VAL A 401 25.21 0.29 7.71
CA VAL A 401 25.30 0.63 6.30
C VAL A 401 26.76 0.94 5.97
N SER A 402 27.38 0.06 5.21
CA SER A 402 28.67 0.34 4.55
C SER A 402 28.41 0.82 3.13
N TRP A 403 29.31 1.64 2.58
CA TRP A 403 29.11 2.20 1.25
C TRP A 403 30.38 2.21 0.40
N GLU A 404 30.19 2.23 -0.90
CA GLU A 404 31.22 2.45 -1.91
C GLU A 404 30.78 3.56 -2.86
N GLY A 405 31.74 4.39 -3.30
CA GLY A 405 31.51 5.41 -4.34
C GLY A 405 30.95 6.75 -3.86
N ALA A 406 30.44 6.86 -2.64
CA ALA A 406 30.11 8.15 -2.03
C ALA A 406 31.35 8.82 -1.40
N SER A 407 31.48 10.13 -1.61
CA SER A 407 32.56 10.97 -1.10
C SER A 407 32.17 11.77 0.16
N ASP A 408 30.89 11.90 0.42
CA ASP A 408 30.34 12.66 1.55
C ASP A 408 29.07 11.96 2.08
N VAL A 409 28.92 11.90 3.40
CA VAL A 409 27.77 11.29 4.07
C VAL A 409 27.24 12.25 5.11
N ARG A 410 25.97 12.62 5.01
CA ARG A 410 25.34 13.58 5.93
C ARG A 410 24.06 13.03 6.51
N ILE A 411 23.79 13.40 7.75
CA ILE A 411 22.52 13.13 8.42
C ILE A 411 21.80 14.47 8.58
N GLU A 412 20.60 14.54 8.03
CA GLU A 412 19.68 15.65 8.21
C GLU A 412 18.52 15.20 9.10
N LYS A 413 18.29 15.92 10.20
CA LYS A 413 17.13 15.70 11.04
C LYS A 413 15.99 16.60 10.59
N ILE A 414 14.89 15.99 10.15
CA ILE A 414 13.66 16.67 9.75
C ILE A 414 12.67 16.54 10.90
N LYS A 415 12.31 17.67 11.50
CA LYS A 415 11.45 17.71 12.68
C LYS A 415 9.98 17.85 12.32
N ASP A 416 9.12 17.35 13.21
CA ASP A 416 7.67 17.60 13.20
C ASP A 416 7.01 17.30 11.84
N VAL A 417 7.41 16.20 11.19
CA VAL A 417 6.79 15.78 9.92
C VAL A 417 5.32 15.43 10.19
N ASP A 418 4.41 16.09 9.47
CA ASP A 418 2.96 15.98 9.71
C ASP A 418 2.38 14.67 9.14
N LEU A 419 2.57 13.59 9.90
CA LEU A 419 2.00 12.27 9.62
C LEU A 419 0.57 12.15 10.13
N ALA A 420 -0.16 11.18 9.59
CA ALA A 420 -1.53 10.90 10.02
C ALA A 420 -1.67 10.52 11.50
N GLU A 421 -0.66 9.87 12.07
CA GLU A 421 -0.62 9.47 13.48
C GLU A 421 -0.18 10.61 14.42
N GLY A 422 0.32 11.71 13.85
CA GLY A 422 0.81 12.88 14.57
C GLY A 422 2.22 13.29 14.13
N PRO A 423 2.67 14.50 14.51
CA PRO A 423 4.00 14.99 14.19
C PRO A 423 5.09 14.04 14.68
N THR A 424 6.01 13.67 13.79
CA THR A 424 7.09 12.72 14.07
C THR A 424 8.40 13.21 13.45
N ASP A 425 9.49 13.14 14.20
CA ASP A 425 10.83 13.43 13.67
C ASP A 425 11.31 12.27 12.79
N LEU A 426 12.04 12.57 11.71
CA LEU A 426 12.76 11.59 10.91
C LEU A 426 14.19 12.03 10.61
N GLU A 427 15.05 11.08 10.33
CA GLU A 427 16.42 11.33 9.87
C GLU A 427 16.59 10.86 8.43
N ARG A 428 17.25 11.70 7.64
CA ARG A 428 17.60 11.46 6.26
C ARG A 428 19.11 11.35 6.13
N ILE A 429 19.59 10.18 5.72
CA ILE A 429 21.01 9.85 5.61
C ILE A 429 21.39 9.93 4.13
N ALA A 430 22.09 10.98 3.73
CA ALA A 430 22.45 11.27 2.35
C ALA A 430 23.88 10.79 2.02
N PHE A 431 24.00 9.76 1.18
CA PHE A 431 25.28 9.34 0.60
C PHE A 431 25.49 10.08 -0.72
N ARG A 432 26.49 10.95 -0.81
CA ARG A 432 26.72 11.85 -1.95
C ARG A 432 27.99 11.52 -2.68
N ARG A 433 27.90 11.54 -4.01
CA ARG A 433 29.03 11.49 -4.93
C ARG A 433 29.15 12.82 -5.67
N GLY A 434 30.37 13.34 -5.72
CA GLY A 434 30.70 14.54 -6.49
C GLY A 434 30.49 14.39 -8.01
N PRO A 435 30.65 15.48 -8.78
CA PRO A 435 30.39 15.50 -10.21
C PRO A 435 31.18 14.45 -10.99
N SER A 436 30.50 13.61 -11.77
CA SER A 436 31.10 12.64 -12.69
C SER A 436 30.15 12.34 -13.85
N LEU A 437 30.69 11.95 -15.02
CA LEU A 437 29.84 11.58 -16.16
C LEU A 437 29.08 10.28 -15.89
N GLU A 438 29.73 9.35 -15.19
CA GLU A 438 29.16 8.12 -14.67
C GLU A 438 29.44 8.03 -13.16
N GLY A 439 28.38 7.83 -12.39
CA GLY A 439 28.43 7.74 -10.94
C GLY A 439 27.80 6.46 -10.45
N ARG A 440 28.46 5.80 -9.50
CA ARG A 440 27.93 4.64 -8.79
C ARG A 440 28.01 4.88 -7.29
N ILE A 441 26.91 4.62 -6.59
CA ILE A 441 26.86 4.49 -5.13
C ILE A 441 26.30 3.11 -4.82
N ARG A 442 27.05 2.33 -4.04
CA ARG A 442 26.60 1.02 -3.56
C ARG A 442 26.52 1.06 -2.04
N LEU A 443 25.38 0.66 -1.50
CA LEU A 443 25.13 0.51 -0.08
C LEU A 443 24.96 -0.96 0.25
N LYS A 444 25.73 -1.45 1.22
CA LYS A 444 25.57 -2.76 1.83
C LYS A 444 25.02 -2.58 3.24
N ILE A 445 23.80 -3.04 3.44
CA ILE A 445 22.99 -2.84 4.65
C ILE A 445 22.91 -4.18 5.39
N GLU A 446 23.55 -4.25 6.55
CA GLU A 446 23.68 -5.49 7.33
C GLU A 446 22.95 -5.32 8.67
N PRO A 447 22.14 -6.31 9.09
CA PRO A 447 21.70 -6.39 10.48
C PRO A 447 22.88 -6.44 11.44
N THR A 448 22.74 -5.79 12.59
CA THR A 448 23.75 -5.87 13.66
C THR A 448 23.07 -6.11 14.99
N SER A 449 23.73 -6.89 15.86
CA SER A 449 23.27 -7.07 17.23
C SER A 449 23.25 -5.74 17.97
N THR A 450 22.37 -5.64 18.96
CA THR A 450 22.14 -4.44 19.78
C THR A 450 23.36 -3.99 20.57
#